data_AF-T1BBX1-F1
#
_entry.id   AF-T1BBX1-F1
#
_cell.length_a   1.000
_cell.length_b   1.000
_cell.length_c   1.000
_cell.angle_alpha   90.00
_cell.angle_beta   90.00
_cell.angle_gamma   90.00
#
_symmetry.space_group_name_H-M   'P 1'
#
loop_
_entity.id
_entity.type
_entity.pdbx_description
1 polymer ?
#
loop_
_entity_poly.entity_id
_entity_poly.type
_entity_poly.pdbx_seq_one_letter_code
_entity_poly.pdbx_strand_id
1 'polypeptide(L)'
;MEVRTVSGTGGTLRRKFGLREAGVYYALLLLVAVLTAVTALLGRPSYLSAVNVVNILYQTAPVAIMGVAMTVVLITGNFDLSVASVAALAAAVNIMVIGHVGFWLAMAASLGLAAVVGVLNGVMVELVGINAFIVTLGTLTAIRGLVLVVTGGRSLM
;
A
#
# COMPACT_ATOMS: atom_id res chain seq x y z
N MET A 1 18.61 -1.79 -59.91
CA MET A 1 17.94 -3.08 -59.68
C MET A 1 18.35 -3.53 -58.28
N GLU A 2 17.37 -3.91 -57.45
CA GLU A 2 17.57 -4.65 -56.18
C GLU A 2 18.21 -3.87 -55.00
N VAL A 3 17.72 -3.90 -53.75
CA VAL A 3 16.66 -4.64 -53.07
C VAL A 3 16.09 -3.73 -51.95
N ARG A 4 14.76 -3.52 -51.92
CA ARG A 4 14.07 -3.12 -50.68
C ARG A 4 13.94 -4.38 -49.83
N THR A 5 14.81 -4.58 -48.84
CA THR A 5 14.61 -5.63 -47.83
C THR A 5 13.58 -5.14 -46.81
N VAL A 6 12.34 -5.56 -47.01
CA VAL A 6 11.30 -5.53 -45.99
C VAL A 6 11.75 -6.48 -44.88
N SER A 7 12.34 -5.93 -43.82
CA SER A 7 12.75 -6.66 -42.62
C SER A 7 12.32 -5.86 -41.40
N GLY A 8 11.40 -6.40 -40.60
CA GLY A 8 11.20 -5.84 -39.26
C GLY A 8 9.93 -6.19 -38.50
N THR A 9 8.82 -6.60 -39.11
CA THR A 9 7.56 -6.73 -38.36
C THR A 9 7.50 -7.99 -37.46
N GLY A 10 8.35 -8.99 -37.71
CA GLY A 10 8.39 -10.25 -36.93
C GLY A 10 9.17 -10.21 -35.62
N GLY A 11 10.02 -9.19 -35.40
CA GLY A 11 10.88 -9.09 -34.20
C GLY A 11 10.19 -8.46 -32.99
N THR A 12 9.16 -7.65 -33.22
CA THR A 12 8.53 -6.83 -32.17
C THR A 12 7.54 -7.62 -31.31
N LEU A 13 6.89 -8.66 -31.87
CA LEU A 13 5.94 -9.50 -31.13
C LEU A 13 6.63 -10.50 -30.19
N ARG A 14 7.75 -11.10 -30.59
CA ARG A 14 8.51 -12.05 -29.76
C ARG A 14 9.21 -11.39 -28.57
N ARG A 15 9.47 -10.08 -28.65
CA ARG A 15 10.08 -9.30 -27.56
C ARG A 15 9.07 -8.98 -26.44
N LYS A 16 7.83 -8.60 -26.82
CA LYS A 16 6.74 -8.26 -25.89
C LYS A 16 6.27 -9.42 -24.99
N PHE A 17 6.51 -10.67 -25.40
CA PHE A 17 6.20 -11.88 -24.61
C PHE A 17 7.45 -12.55 -24.02
N GLY A 18 8.58 -11.85 -24.00
CA GLY A 18 9.78 -12.36 -23.32
C GLY A 18 9.54 -12.45 -21.81
N LEU A 19 10.02 -13.53 -21.18
CA LEU A 19 9.99 -13.73 -19.73
C LEU A 19 10.56 -12.53 -18.94
N ARG A 20 11.42 -11.72 -19.58
CA ARG A 20 11.99 -10.48 -19.04
C ARG A 20 10.99 -9.32 -18.92
N GLU A 21 10.06 -9.19 -19.87
CA GLU A 21 9.11 -8.06 -19.93
C GLU A 21 7.76 -8.43 -19.31
N ALA A 22 7.33 -9.69 -19.46
CA ALA A 22 6.04 -10.18 -18.98
C ALA A 22 6.13 -11.13 -17.77
N GLY A 23 7.30 -11.26 -17.15
CA GLY A 23 7.56 -12.20 -16.05
C GLY A 23 6.60 -12.06 -14.87
N VAL A 24 6.22 -10.83 -14.50
CA VAL A 24 5.26 -10.57 -13.42
C VAL A 24 3.87 -11.11 -13.76
N TYR A 25 3.41 -10.94 -14.99
CA TYR A 25 2.11 -11.45 -15.43
C TYR A 25 2.09 -12.98 -15.46
N TYR A 26 3.18 -13.61 -15.94
CA TYR A 26 3.32 -15.07 -15.90
C TYR A 26 3.37 -15.60 -14.46
N ALA A 27 4.11 -14.94 -13.58
CA ALA A 27 4.19 -15.30 -12.16
C ALA A 27 2.82 -15.18 -11.48
N LEU A 28 2.07 -14.12 -11.77
CA LEU A 28 0.71 -13.93 -11.25
C LEU A 28 -0.25 -15.00 -11.75
N LEU A 29 -0.24 -15.31 -13.05
CA LEU A 29 -1.07 -16.37 -13.64
C LEU A 29 -0.73 -17.74 -13.04
N LEU A 30 0.56 -18.06 -12.91
CA LEU A 30 1.03 -19.29 -12.26
C LEU A 30 0.54 -19.36 -10.82
N LEU A 31 0.70 -18.28 -10.04
CA LEU A 31 0.25 -18.21 -8.65
C LEU A 31 -1.25 -18.47 -8.54
N VAL A 32 -2.07 -17.78 -9.34
CA VAL A 32 -3.53 -17.95 -9.35
C VAL A 32 -3.92 -19.37 -9.75
N ALA A 33 -3.27 -19.96 -10.76
CA ALA A 33 -3.52 -21.32 -11.18
C ALA A 33 -3.19 -22.34 -10.08
N VAL A 34 -2.03 -22.19 -9.43
CA VAL A 34 -1.60 -23.05 -8.32
C VAL A 34 -2.56 -22.94 -7.14
N LEU A 35 -2.92 -21.72 -6.72
CA LEU A 35 -3.84 -21.51 -5.60
C LEU A 35 -5.25 -22.06 -5.89
N THR A 36 -5.71 -21.93 -7.13
CA THR A 36 -6.99 -22.52 -7.57
C THR A 36 -6.93 -24.05 -7.56
N ALA A 37 -5.84 -24.64 -8.05
CA ALA A 37 -5.65 -26.09 -8.01
C ALA A 37 -5.58 -26.63 -6.57
N VAL A 38 -4.81 -25.97 -5.69
CA VAL A 38 -4.68 -26.36 -4.28
C VAL A 38 -6.01 -26.25 -3.54
N THR A 39 -6.77 -25.17 -3.73
CA THR A 39 -8.09 -25.00 -3.09
C THR A 39 -9.08 -26.07 -3.55
N ALA A 40 -9.06 -26.43 -4.84
CA ALA A 40 -9.87 -27.53 -5.37
C ALA A 40 -9.48 -28.89 -4.77
N LEU A 41 -8.18 -29.18 -4.66
CA LEU A 41 -7.68 -30.43 -4.05
C LEU A 41 -8.05 -30.56 -2.56
N LEU A 42 -8.13 -29.43 -1.85
CA LEU A 42 -8.50 -29.38 -0.43
C LEU A 42 -10.03 -29.33 -0.19
N GLY A 43 -10.85 -29.37 -1.25
CA GLY A 43 -12.32 -29.27 -1.15
C GLY A 43 -12.79 -27.92 -0.59
N ARG A 44 -11.99 -26.86 -0.74
CA ARG A 44 -12.33 -25.49 -0.30
C ARG A 44 -12.94 -24.70 -1.46
N PRO A 45 -13.67 -23.60 -1.19
CA PRO A 45 -14.09 -22.67 -2.22
C PRO A 45 -12.88 -22.23 -3.07
N SER A 46 -13.09 -22.06 -4.39
CA SER A 46 -12.03 -21.62 -5.31
C SER A 46 -11.33 -20.37 -4.79
N TYR A 47 -10.01 -20.31 -4.98
CA TYR A 47 -9.23 -19.10 -4.70
C TYR A 47 -9.80 -17.87 -5.42
N LEU A 48 -10.38 -18.03 -6.61
CA LEU A 48 -11.04 -16.95 -7.35
C LEU A 48 -12.53 -16.77 -7.00
N SER A 49 -12.98 -17.28 -5.84
CA SER A 49 -14.33 -17.02 -5.35
C SER A 49 -14.57 -15.52 -5.13
N ALA A 50 -15.81 -15.07 -5.34
CA ALA A 50 -16.19 -13.66 -5.16
C ALA A 50 -15.79 -13.13 -3.78
N VAL A 51 -15.94 -13.94 -2.72
CA VAL A 51 -15.54 -13.58 -1.35
C VAL A 51 -14.03 -13.32 -1.27
N ASN A 52 -13.20 -14.20 -1.82
CA ASN A 52 -11.75 -14.03 -1.75
C ASN A 52 -11.26 -12.85 -2.60
N VAL A 53 -11.85 -12.66 -3.79
CA VAL A 53 -11.55 -11.50 -4.65
C VAL A 53 -11.90 -10.20 -3.91
N VAL A 54 -13.08 -10.12 -3.30
CA VAL A 54 -13.51 -8.96 -2.50
C VAL A 54 -12.57 -8.74 -1.30
N ASN A 55 -12.15 -9.80 -0.61
CA ASN A 55 -11.20 -9.69 0.50
C ASN A 55 -9.83 -9.16 0.05
N ILE A 56 -9.31 -9.62 -1.10
CA ILE A 56 -8.06 -9.11 -1.68
C ILE A 56 -8.20 -7.62 -2.02
N LEU A 57 -9.33 -7.21 -2.60
CA LEU A 57 -9.60 -5.81 -2.90
C LEU A 57 -9.68 -4.97 -1.62
N TYR A 58 -10.35 -5.45 -0.57
CA TYR A 58 -10.42 -4.75 0.73
C TYR A 58 -9.05 -4.61 1.38
N GLN A 59 -8.18 -5.62 1.31
CA GLN A 59 -6.82 -5.56 1.87
C GLN A 59 -5.91 -4.63 1.04
N THR A 60 -6.11 -4.56 -0.28
CA THR A 60 -5.28 -3.74 -1.18
C THR A 60 -5.72 -2.27 -1.19
N ALA A 61 -7.01 -1.98 -0.94
CA ALA A 61 -7.57 -0.64 -1.04
C ALA A 61 -6.84 0.41 -0.17
N PRO A 62 -6.50 0.17 1.11
CA PRO A 62 -5.77 1.13 1.93
C PRO A 62 -4.41 1.51 1.33
N VAL A 63 -3.67 0.52 0.80
CA VAL A 63 -2.34 0.74 0.19
C VAL A 63 -2.49 1.52 -1.12
N ALA A 64 -3.50 1.22 -1.93
CA ALA A 64 -3.78 1.96 -3.16
C ALA A 64 -4.15 3.43 -2.88
N ILE A 65 -5.02 3.68 -1.89
CA ILE A 65 -5.43 5.03 -1.47
C ILE A 65 -4.22 5.81 -0.96
N MET A 66 -3.40 5.21 -0.09
CA MET A 66 -2.15 5.82 0.37
C MET A 66 -1.18 6.09 -0.78
N GLY A 67 -1.08 5.18 -1.76
CA GLY A 67 -0.27 5.36 -2.95
C GLY A 67 -0.69 6.59 -3.76
N VAL A 68 -1.99 6.78 -3.98
CA VAL A 68 -2.52 7.99 -4.63
C VAL A 68 -2.18 9.24 -3.83
N ALA A 69 -2.38 9.23 -2.51
CA ALA A 69 -2.03 10.38 -1.66
C ALA A 69 -0.53 10.71 -1.73
N MET A 70 0.32 9.68 -1.76
CA MET A 70 1.77 9.83 -1.88
C MET A 70 2.22 10.43 -3.21
N THR A 71 1.47 10.24 -4.30
CA THR A 71 1.82 10.88 -5.59
C THR A 71 1.85 12.41 -5.48
N VAL A 72 0.93 13.02 -4.72
CA VAL A 72 0.89 14.48 -4.51
C VAL A 72 2.16 14.96 -3.80
N VAL A 73 2.59 14.22 -2.77
CA VAL A 73 3.81 14.52 -2.01
C VAL A 73 5.05 14.42 -2.91
N LEU A 74 5.14 13.37 -3.73
CA LEU A 74 6.26 13.17 -4.65
C LEU A 74 6.35 14.28 -5.72
N ILE A 75 5.20 14.76 -6.22
CA ILE A 75 5.16 15.87 -7.19
C ILE A 75 5.77 17.14 -6.60
N THR A 76 5.62 17.37 -5.29
CA THR A 76 6.25 18.51 -4.60
C THR A 76 7.74 18.33 -4.32
N GLY A 77 8.36 17.22 -4.76
CA GLY A 77 9.77 16.90 -4.50
C GLY A 77 10.04 16.34 -3.11
N ASN A 78 9.00 16.04 -2.34
CA ASN A 78 9.11 15.51 -0.98
C ASN A 78 8.87 14.00 -0.94
N PHE A 79 9.42 13.34 0.08
CA PHE A 79 9.17 11.92 0.36
C PHE A 79 8.56 11.80 1.75
N ASP A 80 7.31 11.31 1.83
CA ASP A 80 6.64 10.97 3.09
C ASP A 80 6.64 9.46 3.34
N LEU A 81 7.59 9.02 4.17
CA LEU A 81 7.65 7.62 4.58
C LEU A 81 6.73 7.31 5.77
N SER A 82 6.20 8.33 6.44
CA SER A 82 5.39 8.17 7.65
C SER A 82 3.95 7.76 7.39
N VAL A 83 3.44 7.92 6.16
CA VAL A 83 2.02 7.69 5.81
C VAL A 83 1.46 6.36 6.33
N ALA A 84 2.23 5.26 6.20
CA ALA A 84 1.80 3.93 6.65
C ALA A 84 1.76 3.84 8.19
N SER A 85 2.72 4.46 8.88
CA SER A 85 2.75 4.49 10.35
C SER A 85 1.63 5.35 10.92
N VAL A 86 1.32 6.48 10.29
CA VAL A 86 0.21 7.37 10.67
C VAL A 86 -1.13 6.66 10.47
N ALA A 87 -1.31 5.94 9.36
CA ALA A 87 -2.50 5.12 9.13
C ALA A 87 -2.65 4.01 10.20
N ALA A 88 -1.56 3.34 10.56
CA ALA A 88 -1.56 2.33 11.62
C ALA A 88 -1.91 2.93 12.99
N LEU A 89 -1.41 4.13 13.32
CA LEU A 89 -1.78 4.86 14.53
C LEU A 89 -3.25 5.25 14.56
N ALA A 90 -3.77 5.75 13.44
CA ALA A 90 -5.20 6.09 13.31
C ALA A 90 -6.07 4.83 13.52
N ALA A 91 -5.69 3.70 12.93
CA ALA A 91 -6.38 2.42 13.12
C ALA A 91 -6.32 1.96 14.58
N ALA A 92 -5.15 2.05 15.23
CA ALA A 92 -4.96 1.70 16.64
C ALA A 92 -5.92 2.49 17.55
N VAL A 93 -5.93 3.82 17.40
CA VAL A 93 -6.77 4.71 18.18
C VAL A 93 -8.24 4.43 17.92
N ASN A 94 -8.63 4.23 16.66
CA ASN A 94 -10.01 3.91 16.31
C ASN A 94 -10.49 2.64 17.02
N ILE A 95 -9.71 1.54 16.92
CA ILE A 95 -10.03 0.26 17.58
C ILE A 95 -10.12 0.42 19.10
N MET A 96 -9.26 1.23 19.71
CA MET A 96 -9.27 1.46 21.16
C MET A 96 -10.52 2.20 21.64
N VAL A 97 -11.05 3.14 20.87
CA VAL A 97 -12.11 4.04 21.35
C VAL A 97 -13.50 3.70 20.78
N ILE A 98 -13.59 2.96 19.66
CA ILE A 98 -14.86 2.68 18.97
C ILE A 98 -15.91 2.02 19.87
N GLY A 99 -15.50 1.13 20.78
CA GLY A 99 -16.40 0.48 21.73
C GLY A 99 -16.97 1.39 22.82
N HIS A 100 -16.38 2.58 23.02
CA HIS A 100 -16.75 3.51 24.08
C HIS A 100 -17.52 4.73 23.56
N VAL A 101 -17.15 5.26 22.40
CA VAL A 101 -17.70 6.53 21.87
C VAL A 101 -18.53 6.36 20.60
N GLY A 102 -18.59 5.14 20.06
CA GLY A 102 -19.27 4.85 18.79
C GLY A 102 -18.43 5.23 17.56
N PHE A 103 -18.91 4.78 16.38
CA PHE A 103 -18.15 4.87 15.12
C PHE A 103 -17.76 6.29 14.73
N TRP A 104 -18.71 7.23 14.74
CA TRP A 104 -18.47 8.60 14.24
C TRP A 104 -17.43 9.37 15.06
N LEU A 105 -17.50 9.28 16.39
CA LEU A 105 -16.53 9.92 17.28
C LEU A 105 -15.16 9.24 17.19
N ALA A 106 -15.12 7.91 17.10
CA ALA A 106 -13.86 7.19 16.94
C ALA A 106 -13.15 7.54 15.63
N MET A 107 -13.92 7.64 14.53
CA MET A 107 -13.43 8.10 13.24
C MET A 107 -12.88 9.53 13.34
N ALA A 108 -13.63 10.47 13.92
CA ALA A 108 -13.19 11.85 14.08
C ALA A 108 -11.91 11.97 14.93
N ALA A 109 -11.82 11.22 16.03
CA ALA A 109 -10.65 11.21 16.89
C ALA A 109 -9.40 10.65 16.17
N SER A 110 -9.55 9.53 15.47
CA SER A 110 -8.44 8.92 14.71
C SER A 110 -7.95 9.80 13.56
N LEU A 111 -8.86 10.44 12.81
CA LEU A 111 -8.51 11.39 11.75
C LEU A 111 -7.89 12.66 12.32
N GLY A 112 -8.40 13.17 13.44
CA GLY A 112 -7.84 14.33 14.13
C GLY A 112 -6.39 14.09 14.55
N LEU A 113 -6.10 12.93 15.14
CA LEU A 113 -4.73 12.58 15.52
C LEU A 113 -3.81 12.46 14.29
N ALA A 114 -4.27 11.81 13.22
CA ALA A 114 -3.51 11.68 11.97
C ALA A 114 -3.19 13.06 11.36
N ALA A 115 -4.17 13.98 11.37
CA ALA A 115 -3.98 15.35 10.89
C ALA A 115 -2.95 16.12 11.72
N VAL A 116 -2.97 15.97 13.05
CA VAL A 116 -1.97 16.59 13.94
C VAL A 116 -0.56 16.13 13.57
N VAL A 117 -0.34 14.83 13.38
CA VAL A 117 0.97 14.32 12.95
C VAL A 117 1.36 14.88 11.58
N GLY A 118 0.43 14.92 10.63
CA GLY A 118 0.68 15.47 9.29
C GLY A 118 1.12 16.94 9.35
N VAL A 119 0.43 17.75 10.16
CA VAL A 119 0.80 19.16 10.41
C VAL A 119 2.17 19.27 11.05
N LEU A 120 2.49 18.44 12.04
CA LEU A 120 3.82 18.43 12.68
C LEU A 120 4.92 18.12 11.67
N ASN A 121 4.72 17.12 10.81
CA ASN A 121 5.67 16.81 9.73
C ASN A 121 5.83 17.99 8.77
N GLY A 122 4.72 18.59 8.33
CA GLY A 122 4.75 19.75 7.42
C GLY A 122 5.46 20.96 8.03
N VAL A 123 5.20 21.25 9.31
CA VAL A 123 5.85 22.35 10.04
C VAL A 123 7.36 22.13 10.19
N MET A 124 7.79 20.90 10.50
CA MET A 124 9.22 20.57 10.59
C MET A 124 9.95 20.71 9.24
N VAL A 125 9.27 20.41 8.14
CA VAL A 125 9.84 20.54 6.80
C VAL A 125 9.88 22.00 6.36
N GLU A 126 8.75 22.72 6.48
CA GLU A 126 8.61 24.07 5.94
C GLU A 126 9.25 25.15 6.82
N LEU A 127 9.01 25.11 8.14
CA LEU A 127 9.48 26.17 9.05
C LEU A 127 10.87 25.90 9.61
N VAL A 128 11.19 24.64 9.92
CA VAL A 128 12.49 24.28 10.51
C VAL A 128 13.53 23.99 9.42
N GLY A 129 13.10 23.71 8.18
CA GLY A 129 13.99 23.47 7.04
C GLY A 129 14.67 22.10 7.08
N ILE A 130 14.12 21.12 7.83
CA ILE A 130 14.64 19.76 7.87
C ILE A 130 14.16 19.00 6.62
N ASN A 131 15.02 18.19 6.03
CA ASN A 131 14.65 17.37 4.88
C ASN A 131 13.45 16.44 5.21
N ALA A 132 12.43 16.45 4.35
CA ALA A 132 11.21 15.63 4.50
C ALA A 132 11.46 14.14 4.72
N PHE A 133 12.48 13.57 4.09
CA PHE A 133 12.84 12.17 4.28
C PHE A 133 13.27 11.88 5.72
N ILE A 134 14.07 12.77 6.32
CA ILE A 134 14.56 12.62 7.70
C ILE A 134 13.42 12.78 8.69
N VAL A 135 12.60 13.82 8.52
CA VAL A 135 11.43 14.06 9.38
C VAL A 135 10.49 12.86 9.34
N THR A 136 10.14 12.38 8.16
CA THR A 136 9.12 11.33 8.01
C THR A 136 9.64 9.95 8.40
N LEU A 137 10.94 9.65 8.25
CA LEU A 137 11.56 8.47 8.86
C LEU A 137 11.57 8.52 10.38
N GLY A 138 11.88 9.69 10.95
CA GLY A 138 11.84 9.92 12.39
C GLY A 138 10.44 9.68 12.94
N THR A 139 9.44 10.33 12.33
CA THR A 139 8.02 10.16 12.67
C THR A 139 7.56 8.72 12.50
N LEU A 140 7.97 8.04 11.42
CA LEU A 140 7.69 6.61 11.24
C LEU A 140 8.20 5.77 12.41
N THR A 141 9.42 6.02 12.86
CA THR A 141 10.06 5.27 13.95
C THR A 141 9.38 5.56 15.28
N ALA A 142 9.11 6.85 15.56
CA ALA A 142 8.45 7.29 16.78
C ALA A 142 7.03 6.71 16.89
N ILE A 143 6.24 6.79 15.81
CA ILE A 143 4.88 6.26 15.79
C ILE A 143 4.87 4.74 15.89
N ARG A 144 5.78 4.04 15.21
CA ARG A 144 5.90 2.58 15.38
C ARG A 144 6.18 2.20 16.83
N GLY A 145 7.08 2.92 17.49
CA GLY A 145 7.35 2.75 18.92
C GLY A 145 6.11 3.00 19.78
N LEU A 146 5.39 4.09 19.53
CA LEU A 146 4.15 4.43 20.23
C LEU A 146 3.08 3.36 20.05
N VAL A 147 2.83 2.92 18.81
CA VAL A 147 1.88 1.86 18.51
C VAL A 147 2.26 0.57 19.22
N LEU A 148 3.55 0.19 19.21
CA LEU A 148 4.02 -1.02 19.89
C LEU A 148 3.73 -0.98 21.40
N VAL A 149 3.97 0.16 22.04
CA VAL A 149 3.69 0.37 23.48
C VAL A 149 2.19 0.31 23.75
N VAL A 150 1.39 0.98 22.92
CA VAL A 150 -0.07 1.06 23.08
C VAL A 150 -0.75 -0.29 22.84
N THR A 151 -0.28 -1.08 21.89
CA THR A 151 -0.88 -2.40 21.57
C THR A 151 -0.33 -3.52 22.44
N GLY A 152 0.72 -3.26 23.22
CA GLY A 152 1.44 -4.29 23.97
C GLY A 152 2.08 -5.34 23.04
N GLY A 153 2.53 -4.92 21.86
CA GLY A 153 3.11 -5.81 20.85
C GLY A 153 2.12 -6.65 20.04
N ARG A 154 0.81 -6.46 20.24
CA ARG A 154 -0.21 -7.16 19.44
C ARG A 154 -0.30 -6.54 18.04
N SER A 155 -0.37 -7.41 17.03
CA SER A 155 -0.58 -6.99 15.64
C SER A 155 -1.98 -6.40 15.49
N LEU A 156 -2.07 -5.18 14.95
CA LEU A 156 -3.33 -4.53 14.59
C LEU A 156 -3.80 -4.88 13.17
N MET A 157 -3.09 -5.81 12.52
CA MET A 157 -3.35 -6.35 11.19
C MET A 157 -3.24 -7.88 11.23
#